data_AF-A0AAW2YFE8-F1
#
_entry.id   AF-A0AAW2YFE8-F1
#
_cell.length_a   1.000
_cell.length_b   1.000
_cell.length_c   1.000
_cell.angle_alpha   90.00
_cell.angle_beta   90.00
_cell.angle_gamma   90.00
#
_symmetry.space_group_name_H-M   'P 1'
#
loop_
_entity.id
_entity.type
_entity.pdbx_description
1 polymer ?
#
loop_
_entity_poly.entity_id
_entity_poly.type
_entity_poly.pdbx_seq_one_letter_code
_entity_poly.pdbx_strand_id
1 'polypeptide(L)'
;MASTEPPSLAVTIHERCRIAPPSEGGAEQVSLPLVFFDMVWLHFHPIQRLIFYQFPCANEHFMETLVPNIKKSLSQTLKHFLPLAGNLIYPLESGNPEFRYIPGDSVSVGIAESNEASDFHYLTGDEPEMLTGFTL
;
A
#
# COMPACT_ATOMS: atom_id res chain seq x y z
N MET A 1 2.18 -32.27 -26.62
CA MET A 1 2.11 -31.80 -25.22
C MET A 1 1.90 -30.29 -25.31
N ALA A 2 0.73 -29.81 -24.89
CA ALA A 2 0.39 -28.40 -25.01
C ALA A 2 1.17 -27.62 -23.95
N SER A 3 1.98 -26.65 -24.38
CA SER A 3 2.59 -25.66 -23.50
C SER A 3 1.48 -24.73 -23.02
N THR A 4 1.15 -24.77 -21.74
CA THR A 4 0.30 -23.76 -21.11
C THR A 4 1.16 -22.51 -20.92
N GLU A 5 0.91 -21.46 -21.69
CA GLU A 5 1.48 -20.14 -21.41
C GLU A 5 1.08 -19.71 -20.00
N PRO A 6 1.99 -19.09 -19.21
CA PRO A 6 1.61 -18.55 -17.92
C PRO A 6 0.51 -17.50 -18.13
N PRO A 7 -0.58 -17.54 -17.35
CA PRO A 7 -1.69 -16.63 -17.53
C PRO A 7 -1.20 -15.18 -17.40
N SER A 8 -1.47 -14.36 -18.41
CA SER A 8 -1.21 -12.93 -18.35
C SER A 8 -2.17 -12.30 -17.34
N LEU A 9 -1.68 -12.00 -16.13
CA LEU A 9 -2.44 -11.31 -15.09
C LEU A 9 -2.87 -9.93 -15.59
N ALA A 10 -4.13 -9.80 -16.02
CA ALA A 10 -4.72 -8.55 -16.47
C ALA A 10 -5.42 -7.87 -15.30
N VAL A 11 -4.82 -6.79 -14.80
CA VAL A 11 -5.36 -5.97 -13.70
C VAL A 11 -5.98 -4.69 -14.26
N THR A 12 -7.26 -4.48 -13.99
CA THR A 12 -7.99 -3.24 -14.30
C THR A 12 -7.96 -2.32 -13.09
N ILE A 13 -7.52 -1.07 -13.28
CA ILE A 13 -7.49 -0.08 -12.20
C ILE A 13 -8.79 0.73 -12.25
N HIS A 14 -9.59 0.58 -11.20
CA HIS A 14 -10.85 1.30 -11.03
C HIS A 14 -10.64 2.70 -10.49
N GLU A 15 -9.74 2.86 -9.53
CA GLU A 15 -9.54 4.13 -8.86
C GLU A 15 -8.10 4.32 -8.38
N ARG A 16 -7.62 5.57 -8.44
CA ARG A 16 -6.49 6.05 -7.65
C ARG A 16 -6.92 7.27 -6.87
N CYS A 17 -6.81 7.20 -5.55
CA CYS A 17 -7.17 8.30 -4.67
C CYS A 17 -6.04 8.60 -3.68
N ARG A 18 -6.16 9.75 -3.03
CA ARG A 18 -5.32 10.14 -1.90
C ARG A 18 -6.17 10.22 -0.64
N ILE A 19 -5.69 9.63 0.44
CA ILE A 19 -6.40 9.58 1.72
C ILE A 19 -5.59 10.34 2.76
N ALA A 20 -6.15 11.45 3.22
CA ALA A 20 -5.58 12.26 4.27
C ALA A 20 -6.17 11.86 5.65
N PRO A 21 -5.49 12.19 6.75
CA PRO A 21 -6.11 12.21 8.08
C PRO A 21 -7.36 13.10 8.10
N PRO A 22 -8.29 12.90 9.05
CA PRO A 22 -9.51 13.69 9.12
C PRO A 22 -9.18 15.15 9.46
N SER A 23 -9.84 16.10 8.79
CA SER A 23 -9.65 17.54 9.03
C SER A 23 -10.20 18.00 10.38
N GLU A 24 -11.04 17.19 11.02
CA GLU A 24 -11.63 17.48 12.33
C GLU A 24 -10.55 17.48 13.42
N GLY A 25 -10.25 18.67 13.94
CA GLY A 25 -9.23 18.87 14.97
C GLY A 25 -7.89 19.39 14.45
N GLY A 26 -7.78 19.73 13.15
CA GLY A 26 -6.61 20.42 12.58
C GLY A 26 -5.30 19.71 12.90
N ALA A 27 -5.06 18.55 12.27
CA ALA A 27 -3.83 17.80 12.48
C ALA A 27 -2.61 18.71 12.25
N GLU A 28 -1.89 19.01 13.34
CA GLU A 28 -0.70 19.86 13.29
C GLU A 28 0.44 19.14 12.56
N GLN A 29 1.45 19.92 12.17
CA GLN A 29 2.69 19.35 11.65
C GLN A 29 3.30 18.41 12.69
N VAL A 30 3.65 17.19 12.28
CA VAL A 30 4.35 16.21 13.11
C VAL A 30 5.68 15.89 12.45
N SER A 31 6.76 15.95 13.24
CA SER A 31 8.09 15.56 12.80
C SER A 31 8.62 14.47 13.73
N LEU A 32 9.09 13.37 13.14
CA LEU A 32 9.65 12.22 13.82
C LEU A 32 11.09 12.00 13.32
N PRO A 33 12.10 12.45 14.07
CA PRO A 33 13.49 12.29 13.67
C PRO A 33 13.86 10.80 13.67
N LEU A 34 14.61 10.36 12.65
CA LEU A 34 15.06 8.97 12.61
C LEU A 34 16.13 8.74 13.66
N VAL A 35 15.97 7.66 14.43
CA VAL A 35 17.00 7.16 15.34
C VAL A 35 17.90 6.16 14.64
N PHE A 36 18.99 5.77 15.28
CA PHE A 36 19.97 4.81 14.72
C PHE A 36 19.32 3.52 14.21
N PHE A 37 18.29 3.01 14.91
CA PHE A 37 17.55 1.82 14.48
C PHE A 37 16.73 2.00 13.21
N ASP A 38 16.34 3.23 12.86
CA ASP A 38 15.61 3.51 11.62
C ASP A 38 16.58 3.69 10.44
N MET A 39 17.78 4.22 10.71
CA MET A 39 18.78 4.54 9.67
C MET A 39 19.22 3.31 8.85
N VAL A 40 19.26 2.13 9.47
CA VAL A 40 19.61 0.89 8.76
C VAL A 40 18.58 0.53 7.67
N TRP A 41 17.34 1.00 7.80
CA TRP A 41 16.25 0.73 6.85
C TRP A 41 16.16 1.76 5.72
N LEU A 42 16.88 2.88 5.80
CA LEU A 42 16.83 3.95 4.78
C LEU A 42 17.29 3.50 3.40
N HIS A 43 18.22 2.55 3.35
CA HIS A 43 18.77 1.99 2.12
C HIS A 43 18.13 0.65 1.76
N PHE A 44 17.13 0.22 2.53
CA PHE A 44 16.40 -1.01 2.27
C PHE A 44 15.35 -0.77 1.18
N HIS A 45 15.12 -1.78 0.34
CA HIS A 45 14.09 -1.68 -0.69
C HIS A 45 12.70 -1.48 -0.05
N PRO A 46 11.74 -0.83 -0.75
CA PRO A 46 10.38 -0.70 -0.25
C PRO A 46 9.81 -2.06 0.16
N ILE A 47 9.24 -2.12 1.37
CA ILE A 47 8.62 -3.36 1.87
C ILE A 47 7.23 -3.49 1.25
N GLN A 48 7.02 -4.54 0.47
CA GLN A 48 5.72 -4.88 -0.11
C GLN A 48 5.13 -6.06 0.66
N ARG A 49 3.87 -5.95 1.07
CA ARG A 49 3.14 -7.02 1.78
C ARG A 49 1.79 -7.24 1.12
N LEU A 50 1.46 -8.50 0.89
CA LEU A 50 0.15 -8.94 0.42
C LEU A 50 -0.59 -9.61 1.58
N ILE A 51 -1.87 -9.28 1.71
CA ILE A 51 -2.76 -9.91 2.70
C ILE A 51 -4.00 -10.36 1.94
N PHE A 52 -4.22 -11.67 1.89
CA PHE A 52 -5.32 -12.28 1.16
C PHE A 52 -6.49 -12.56 2.11
N TYR A 53 -7.68 -12.14 1.69
CA TYR A 53 -8.93 -12.43 2.39
C TYR A 53 -9.87 -13.17 1.45
N GLN A 54 -10.24 -14.40 1.79
CA GLN A 54 -11.29 -15.10 1.08
C GLN A 54 -12.63 -14.56 1.55
N PHE A 55 -13.25 -13.72 0.72
CA PHE A 55 -14.53 -13.08 1.05
C PHE A 55 -15.49 -13.18 -0.13
N PRO A 56 -16.54 -14.03 -0.04
CA PRO A 56 -17.52 -14.15 -1.11
C PRO A 56 -18.40 -12.90 -1.12
N CYS A 57 -18.12 -11.98 -2.05
CA CYS A 57 -18.92 -10.77 -2.24
C CYS A 57 -19.08 -10.44 -3.73
N ALA A 58 -20.20 -9.77 -4.05
CA ALA A 58 -20.39 -9.21 -5.38
C ALA A 58 -19.49 -7.98 -5.57
N ASN A 59 -19.01 -7.76 -6.80
CA ASN A 59 -18.17 -6.62 -7.16
C ASN A 59 -18.84 -5.28 -6.76
N GLU A 60 -20.15 -5.14 -7.03
CA GLU A 60 -20.95 -3.97 -6.65
C GLU A 60 -20.88 -3.70 -5.15
N HIS A 61 -21.06 -4.73 -4.31
CA HIS A 61 -20.98 -4.59 -2.86
C HIS A 61 -19.56 -4.20 -2.40
N PHE A 62 -18.53 -4.77 -3.03
CA PHE A 62 -17.15 -4.41 -2.75
C PHE A 62 -16.91 -2.91 -3.02
N MET A 63 -17.33 -2.43 -4.18
CA MET A 63 -17.12 -1.05 -4.62
C MET A 63 -17.97 -0.04 -3.85
N GLU A 64 -19.25 -0.34 -3.58
CA GLU A 64 -20.18 0.60 -2.96
C GLU A 64 -20.09 0.63 -1.43
N THR A 65 -19.66 -0.48 -0.80
CA THR A 65 -19.64 -0.59 0.67
C THR A 65 -18.22 -0.75 1.21
N LEU A 66 -17.48 -1.74 0.73
CA LEU A 66 -16.19 -2.10 1.31
C LEU A 66 -15.13 -1.03 1.05
N VAL A 67 -15.02 -0.57 -0.19
CA VAL A 67 -14.06 0.47 -0.59
C VAL A 67 -14.27 1.75 0.23
N PRO A 68 -15.47 2.36 0.33
CA PRO A 68 -15.68 3.52 1.20
C PRO A 68 -15.34 3.27 2.67
N ASN A 69 -15.67 2.10 3.21
CA ASN A 69 -15.35 1.74 4.60
C ASN A 69 -13.84 1.61 4.83
N ILE A 70 -13.10 1.01 3.90
CA ILE A 70 -11.62 0.94 3.95
C ILE A 70 -11.03 2.35 3.90
N LYS A 71 -11.49 3.20 2.98
CA LYS A 71 -11.01 4.58 2.88
C LYS A 71 -11.25 5.37 4.16
N LYS A 72 -12.46 5.28 4.72
CA LYS A 72 -12.85 5.97 5.95
C LYS A 72 -12.05 5.48 7.15
N SER A 73 -11.92 4.16 7.32
CA SER A 73 -11.15 3.57 8.42
C SER A 73 -9.66 3.88 8.31
N LEU A 74 -9.09 3.88 7.09
CA LEU A 74 -7.72 4.32 6.87
C LEU A 74 -7.54 5.79 7.26
N SER A 75 -8.41 6.69 6.79
CA SER A 75 -8.38 8.10 7.17
C SER A 75 -8.39 8.27 8.70
N GLN A 76 -9.31 7.61 9.40
CA GLN A 76 -9.37 7.66 10.86
C GLN A 76 -8.11 7.09 11.53
N THR A 77 -7.54 6.01 10.99
CA THR A 77 -6.30 5.42 11.51
C THR A 77 -5.12 6.38 11.35
N LEU A 78 -5.02 7.10 10.23
CA LEU A 78 -3.94 8.06 9.98
C LEU A 78 -3.93 9.22 11.00
N LYS A 79 -5.08 9.55 11.62
CA LYS A 79 -5.12 10.49 12.76
C LYS A 79 -4.20 10.07 13.91
N HIS A 80 -4.08 8.76 14.14
CA HIS A 80 -3.28 8.20 15.23
C HIS A 80 -1.84 7.89 14.79
N PHE A 81 -1.60 7.75 13.48
CA PHE A 81 -0.30 7.39 12.90
C PHE A 81 0.10 8.38 11.80
N LEU A 82 0.12 9.67 12.13
CA LEU A 82 0.40 10.76 11.19
C LEU A 82 1.69 10.58 10.36
N PRO A 83 2.81 10.06 10.90
CA PRO A 83 4.01 9.82 10.09
C PRO A 83 3.78 8.91 8.87
N LEU A 84 2.76 8.04 8.88
CA LEU A 84 2.43 7.18 7.72
C LEU A 84 1.80 7.96 6.56
N ALA A 85 1.18 9.11 6.83
CA ALA A 85 0.66 10.00 5.80
C ALA A 85 1.72 10.98 5.30
N GLY A 86 2.79 11.20 6.08
CA GLY A 86 3.86 12.14 5.78
C GLY A 86 4.92 11.60 4.82
N ASN A 87 6.01 12.34 4.73
CA ASN A 87 7.13 12.09 3.81
C ASN A 87 8.44 11.95 4.59
N LEU A 88 9.35 11.13 4.07
CA LEU A 88 10.73 11.08 4.56
C LEU A 88 11.52 12.26 3.98
N ILE A 89 12.04 13.13 4.84
CA ILE A 89 12.77 14.33 4.47
C ILE A 89 14.26 14.13 4.75
N TYR A 90 15.09 14.47 3.75
CA TYR A 90 16.54 14.54 3.88
C TYR A 90 16.96 16.01 3.94
N PRO A 91 17.46 16.50 5.09
CA PRO A 91 17.99 17.86 5.19
C PRO A 91 19.16 18.06 4.22
N LEU A 92 19.23 19.23 3.58
CA LEU A 92 20.37 19.61 2.74
C LEU A 92 21.65 19.87 3.56
N GLU A 93 21.49 20.37 4.79
CA GLU A 93 22.56 20.61 5.76
C GLU A 93 22.83 19.36 6.62
N SER A 94 23.88 19.38 7.45
CA SER A 94 24.23 18.29 8.37
C SER A 94 23.12 18.02 9.42
N GLY A 95 22.11 17.26 9.03
CA GLY A 95 20.98 16.88 9.86
C GLY A 95 20.55 15.44 9.59
N ASN A 96 19.96 14.81 10.61
CA ASN A 96 19.40 13.46 10.46
C ASN A 96 18.12 13.52 9.62
N PRO A 97 17.87 12.52 8.76
CA PRO A 97 16.58 12.40 8.09
C PRO A 97 15.43 12.30 9.10
N GLU A 98 14.24 12.71 8.70
CA GLU A 98 13.05 12.63 9.55
C GLU A 98 11.79 12.29 8.75
N PHE A 99 10.84 11.59 9.38
CA PHE A 99 9.48 11.51 8.86
C PHE A 99 8.74 12.77 9.24
N ARG A 100 8.21 13.50 8.25
CA ARG A 100 7.48 14.73 8.47
C ARG A 100 6.11 14.65 7.81
N TYR A 101 5.09 14.90 8.61
CA TYR A 101 3.73 15.15 8.15
C TYR A 101 3.45 16.65 8.21
N ILE A 102 2.92 17.22 7.12
CA ILE A 102 2.32 18.56 7.09
C ILE A 102 0.84 18.48 6.72
N PRO A 103 -0.01 19.44 7.15
CA PRO A 103 -1.41 19.47 6.76
C PRO A 103 -1.58 19.42 5.24
N GLY A 104 -2.32 18.42 4.75
CA GLY A 104 -2.51 18.16 3.32
C GLY A 104 -1.75 16.94 2.79
N ASP A 105 -0.79 16.43 3.56
CA ASP A 105 -0.14 15.15 3.28
C ASP A 105 -1.17 13.99 3.36
N SER A 106 -0.93 12.96 2.55
CA SER A 106 -1.89 11.89 2.32
C SER A 106 -1.23 10.64 1.76
N VAL A 107 -1.90 9.50 1.93
CA VAL A 107 -1.46 8.20 1.39
C VAL A 107 -2.13 7.95 0.03
N SER A 108 -1.35 7.48 -0.95
CA SER A 108 -1.91 7.03 -2.23
C SER A 108 -2.51 5.64 -2.09
N VAL A 109 -3.76 5.48 -2.53
CA VAL A 109 -4.49 4.21 -2.53
C VAL A 109 -4.97 3.92 -3.94
N GLY A 110 -4.72 2.69 -4.40
CA GLY A 110 -5.24 2.17 -5.66
C GLY A 110 -6.27 1.09 -5.41
N ILE A 111 -7.40 1.17 -6.10
CA ILE A 111 -8.41 0.12 -6.15
C ILE A 111 -8.36 -0.50 -7.55
N ALA A 112 -8.18 -1.81 -7.60
CA ALA A 112 -8.04 -2.55 -8.84
C ALA A 112 -8.74 -3.91 -8.73
N GLU A 113 -9.15 -4.42 -9.88
CA GLU A 113 -9.78 -5.73 -10.04
C GLU A 113 -8.91 -6.57 -10.98
N SER A 114 -8.77 -7.85 -10.66
CA SER A 114 -8.16 -8.83 -11.56
C SER A 114 -9.25 -9.64 -12.24
N ASN A 115 -9.07 -9.93 -13.52
CA ASN A 115 -10.13 -10.52 -14.35
C ASN A 115 -10.21 -12.07 -14.23
N GLU A 116 -9.33 -12.71 -13.45
CA GLU A 116 -9.23 -14.18 -13.40
C GLU A 116 -9.57 -14.76 -12.02
N ALA A 117 -10.55 -15.66 -11.98
CA ALA A 117 -11.05 -16.28 -10.75
C ALA A 117 -10.05 -17.26 -10.09
N SER A 118 -9.05 -17.73 -10.85
CA SER A 118 -7.97 -18.60 -10.35
C SER A 118 -6.90 -17.87 -9.55
N ASP A 119 -6.89 -16.54 -9.58
CA ASP A 119 -5.81 -15.72 -9.00
C ASP A 119 -5.70 -15.91 -7.49
N PHE A 120 -6.82 -16.03 -6.77
CA PHE A 120 -6.74 -16.16 -5.32
C PHE A 120 -6.04 -17.46 -4.91
N HIS A 121 -6.52 -18.61 -5.40
CA HIS A 121 -5.93 -19.91 -5.05
C HIS A 121 -4.50 -20.03 -5.55
N TYR A 122 -4.19 -19.48 -6.72
CA TYR A 122 -2.84 -19.43 -7.25
C TYR A 122 -1.91 -18.58 -6.37
N LEU A 123 -2.32 -17.36 -5.99
CA LEU A 123 -1.52 -16.45 -5.16
C LEU A 123 -1.40 -16.89 -3.69
N THR A 124 -2.35 -17.68 -3.19
CA THR A 124 -2.33 -18.23 -1.83
C THR A 124 -1.82 -19.68 -1.77
N GLY A 125 -1.56 -20.28 -2.92
CA GLY A 125 -1.09 -21.66 -3.02
C GLY A 125 0.38 -21.77 -2.62
N ASP A 126 0.75 -22.89 -2.01
CA ASP A 126 2.12 -23.17 -1.56
C ASP A 126 2.95 -23.89 -2.65
N GLU A 127 2.53 -23.80 -3.92
CA GLU A 127 3.27 -24.45 -5.01
C GLU A 127 4.54 -23.64 -5.33
N PRO A 128 5.74 -24.23 -5.18
CA PRO A 128 6.98 -23.55 -5.48
C PRO A 128 7.11 -23.35 -6.99
N GLU A 129 7.01 -22.11 -7.45
CA GLU A 129 7.41 -21.80 -8.81
C GLU A 129 8.93 -21.78 -8.91
N MET A 130 9.48 -22.70 -9.71
CA MET A 130 10.83 -22.53 -10.24
C MET A 130 10.82 -21.30 -11.16
N LEU A 131 11.17 -20.14 -10.61
CA LEU A 131 11.45 -18.94 -11.38
C LEU A 131 12.73 -19.15 -12.19
N THR A 132 12.62 -19.79 -13.36
CA THR A 132 13.68 -19.75 -14.36
C THR A 132 13.60 -18.42 -15.10
N GLY A 133 14.46 -17.47 -14.73
CA GLY A 133 14.92 -16.42 -15.64
C GLY A 133 14.59 -14.98 -15.25
N PHE A 134 15.27 -14.47 -14.21
CA PHE A 134 15.73 -13.09 -14.21
C PHE A 134 17.25 -13.10 -14.10
N THR A 135 17.93 -13.01 -15.24
CA THR A 135 19.35 -12.63 -15.27
C THR A 135 19.42 -11.11 -15.21
N LEU A 136 20.30 -10.62 -14.33
CA LEU A 136 20.62 -9.21 -14.06
C LEU A 136 20.87 -8.39 -15.34
#